data_AF-A0A4Y1WXI7-F1
#
_entry.id   AF-A0A4Y1WXI7-F1
#
_cell.length_a   1.000
_cell.length_b   1.000
_cell.length_c   1.000
_cell.angle_alpha   90.00
_cell.angle_beta   90.00
_cell.angle_gamma   90.00
#
_symmetry.space_group_name_H-M   'P 1'
#
loop_
_entity.id
_entity.type
_entity.pdbx_description
1 polymer ?
#
loop_
_entity_poly.entity_id
_entity_poly.type
_entity_poly.pdbx_seq_one_letter_code
_entity_poly.pdbx_strand_id
1 'polypeptide(L)'
;MTYREMYDHLAADKYKVDIKQEYLRPKAIKAFRKTSRFPAWELYEYKIPATNNQYIIYFYAETRTRAEYPEVGSFCIVYADKHRFVVQWGASGYKHTPDSKMVGVRQISAYTSHFFQRYRERFLKDESLSANEVAVRYFSRNTTVMPLQQNEGINRNHEKYGEYGKYAFRIRDGICFTYMKAEGMISEDGDRHKDKVDTVYVCYTTFMNESGMTESQRNAIFQEHCMQWRQLYDTFLSEAKNGTITLRIEP
;
A
#
# COMPACT_ATOMS: atom_id res chain seq x y z
N MET A 1 3.27 -5.51 -20.29
CA MET A 1 2.14 -5.67 -19.37
C MET A 1 1.78 -4.30 -18.83
N THR A 2 0.55 -3.86 -19.02
CA THR A 2 0.01 -2.63 -18.43
C THR A 2 -0.28 -2.83 -16.94
N TYR A 3 -0.47 -1.76 -16.17
CA TYR A 3 -0.84 -1.90 -14.76
C TYR A 3 -2.25 -2.45 -14.60
N ARG A 4 -3.14 -2.18 -15.57
CA ARG A 4 -4.47 -2.80 -15.64
C ARG A 4 -4.38 -4.31 -15.79
N GLU A 5 -3.58 -4.81 -16.74
CA GLU A 5 -3.37 -6.25 -16.91
C GLU A 5 -2.79 -6.86 -15.63
N MET A 6 -1.80 -6.22 -15.01
CA MET A 6 -1.23 -6.68 -13.74
C MET A 6 -2.30 -6.77 -12.63
N TYR A 7 -3.16 -5.75 -12.53
CA TYR A 7 -4.28 -5.76 -11.59
C TYR A 7 -5.22 -6.93 -11.85
N ASP A 8 -5.66 -7.11 -13.09
CA ASP A 8 -6.62 -8.15 -13.46
C ASP A 8 -6.06 -9.56 -13.18
N HIS A 9 -4.76 -9.78 -13.45
CA HIS A 9 -4.06 -11.02 -13.11
C HIS A 9 -4.05 -11.29 -11.59
N LEU A 10 -3.71 -10.29 -10.78
CA LEU A 10 -3.68 -10.44 -9.32
C LEU A 10 -5.09 -10.59 -8.72
N ALA A 11 -6.07 -9.89 -9.30
CA ALA A 11 -7.47 -9.98 -8.91
C ALA A 11 -8.07 -11.36 -9.21
N ALA A 12 -7.75 -11.94 -10.36
CA ALA A 12 -8.18 -13.30 -10.73
C ALA A 12 -7.62 -14.38 -9.78
N ASP A 13 -6.46 -14.13 -9.18
CA ASP A 13 -5.83 -15.04 -8.22
C ASP A 13 -6.45 -14.96 -6.80
N LYS A 14 -7.22 -13.90 -6.50
CA LYS A 14 -7.77 -13.63 -5.15
C LYS A 14 -8.42 -14.85 -4.52
N TYR A 15 -9.35 -15.48 -5.22
CA TYR A 15 -10.12 -16.60 -4.69
C TYR A 15 -9.23 -17.80 -4.30
N LYS A 16 -8.21 -18.09 -5.13
CA LYS A 16 -7.26 -19.19 -4.85
C LYS A 16 -6.38 -18.87 -3.64
N VAL A 17 -5.95 -17.61 -3.52
CA VAL A 17 -5.17 -17.14 -2.37
C VAL A 17 -6.01 -17.21 -1.08
N ASP A 18 -7.26 -16.76 -1.11
CA ASP A 18 -8.17 -16.80 0.04
C ASP A 18 -8.43 -18.25 0.50
N ILE A 19 -8.69 -19.18 -0.42
CA ILE A 19 -8.79 -20.62 -0.08
C ILE A 19 -7.51 -21.11 0.59
N LYS A 20 -6.35 -20.74 0.05
CA LYS A 20 -5.06 -21.20 0.58
C LYS A 20 -4.78 -20.62 1.96
N GLN A 21 -5.19 -19.38 2.22
CA GLN A 21 -5.15 -18.76 3.56
C GLN A 21 -5.99 -19.58 4.56
N GLU A 22 -7.24 -19.90 4.23
CA GLU A 22 -8.09 -20.70 5.13
C GLU A 22 -7.53 -22.10 5.37
N TYR A 23 -6.99 -22.74 4.35
CA TYR A 23 -6.33 -24.05 4.48
C TYR A 23 -5.11 -24.01 5.42
N LEU A 24 -4.32 -22.92 5.38
CA LEU A 24 -3.11 -22.78 6.18
C LEU A 24 -3.38 -22.25 7.61
N ARG A 25 -4.52 -21.60 7.84
CA ARG A 25 -4.87 -20.96 9.12
C ARG A 25 -4.76 -21.90 10.33
N PRO A 26 -5.30 -23.14 10.33
CA PRO A 26 -5.17 -24.04 11.48
C PRO A 26 -3.71 -24.43 11.77
N LYS A 27 -2.88 -24.55 10.74
CA LYS A 27 -1.45 -24.85 10.86
C LYS A 27 -0.72 -23.69 11.54
N ALA A 28 -0.98 -22.46 11.13
CA ALA A 28 -0.40 -21.26 11.73
C ALA A 28 -0.81 -21.09 13.21
N ILE A 29 -2.10 -21.25 13.52
CA ILE A 29 -2.60 -21.17 14.91
C ILE A 29 -1.90 -22.23 15.79
N LYS A 30 -1.74 -23.46 15.29
CA LYS A 30 -1.03 -24.52 16.01
C LYS A 30 0.44 -24.17 16.28
N ALA A 31 1.11 -23.47 15.35
CA ALA A 31 2.47 -22.98 15.54
C ALA A 31 2.53 -21.87 16.60
N PHE A 32 1.61 -20.90 16.56
CA PHE A 32 1.56 -19.82 17.56
C PHE A 32 1.28 -20.31 18.99
N ARG A 33 0.44 -21.32 19.16
CA ARG A 33 0.17 -21.94 20.48
C ARG A 33 1.43 -22.49 21.15
N LYS A 34 2.43 -22.90 20.37
CA LYS A 34 3.71 -23.44 20.86
C LYS A 34 4.77 -22.38 21.07
N THR A 35 4.54 -21.17 20.56
CA THR A 35 5.50 -20.08 20.59
C THR A 35 5.43 -19.34 21.92
N SER A 36 6.58 -19.08 22.54
CA SER A 36 6.70 -18.32 23.79
C SER A 36 7.03 -16.84 23.59
N ARG A 37 7.45 -16.44 22.39
CA ARG A 37 7.89 -15.08 22.04
C ARG A 37 6.91 -14.42 21.08
N PHE A 38 6.51 -13.20 21.38
CA PHE A 38 5.63 -12.38 20.54
C PHE A 38 6.26 -10.99 20.33
N PRO A 39 6.01 -10.31 19.20
CA PRO A 39 5.14 -10.72 18.10
C PRO A 39 5.67 -11.95 17.34
N ALA A 40 4.77 -12.73 16.76
CA ALA A 40 5.09 -13.95 16.02
C ALA A 40 4.42 -13.93 14.64
N TRP A 41 5.03 -14.61 13.68
CA TRP A 41 4.49 -14.74 12.33
C TRP A 41 4.78 -16.11 11.73
N GLU A 42 3.92 -16.53 10.83
CA GLU A 42 4.09 -17.74 10.03
C GLU A 42 3.96 -17.36 8.55
N LEU A 43 4.94 -17.79 7.76
CA LEU A 43 5.08 -17.42 6.34
C LEU A 43 5.00 -18.68 5.49
N TYR A 44 4.21 -18.63 4.44
CA TYR A 44 4.03 -19.74 3.51
C TYR A 44 4.17 -19.25 2.08
N GLU A 45 5.13 -19.81 1.36
CA GLU A 45 5.25 -19.59 -0.09
C GLU A 45 4.13 -20.34 -0.80
N TYR A 46 3.46 -19.64 -1.73
CA TYR A 46 2.40 -20.21 -2.55
C TYR A 46 2.54 -19.72 -3.98
N LYS A 47 2.83 -20.65 -4.89
CA LYS A 47 2.88 -20.37 -6.32
C LYS A 47 1.59 -20.86 -6.97
N ILE A 48 0.91 -19.99 -7.70
CA ILE A 48 -0.30 -20.36 -8.45
C ILE A 48 0.12 -20.91 -9.81
N PRO A 49 -0.17 -22.18 -10.15
CA PRO A 49 0.30 -22.78 -11.40
C PRO A 49 -0.22 -22.08 -12.66
N ALA A 50 -1.48 -21.60 -12.63
CA ALA A 50 -2.14 -21.02 -13.80
C ALA A 50 -1.56 -19.66 -14.22
N THR A 51 -1.18 -18.82 -13.25
CA THR A 51 -0.64 -17.46 -13.50
C THR A 51 0.87 -17.40 -13.30
N ASN A 52 1.47 -18.45 -12.73
CA ASN A 52 2.87 -18.50 -12.31
C ASN A 52 3.24 -17.47 -11.22
N ASN A 53 2.26 -16.72 -10.70
CA ASN A 53 2.44 -15.71 -9.66
C ASN A 53 2.89 -16.37 -8.34
N GLN A 54 3.83 -15.71 -7.68
CA GLN A 54 4.39 -16.15 -6.39
C GLN A 54 3.84 -15.27 -5.28
N TYR A 55 3.17 -15.89 -4.32
CA TYR A 55 2.62 -15.23 -3.15
C TYR A 55 3.37 -15.67 -1.90
N ILE A 56 3.52 -14.73 -0.97
CA ILE A 56 3.77 -15.04 0.43
C ILE A 56 2.43 -14.86 1.14
N ILE A 57 1.91 -15.94 1.70
CA ILE A 57 0.78 -15.91 2.62
C ILE A 57 1.35 -15.82 4.03
N TYR A 58 0.84 -14.86 4.81
CA TYR A 58 1.32 -14.64 6.16
C TYR A 58 0.19 -14.66 7.18
N PHE A 59 0.56 -15.11 8.37
CA PHE A 59 -0.22 -14.99 9.58
C PHE A 59 0.61 -14.22 10.59
N TYR A 60 0.01 -13.25 11.27
CA TYR A 60 0.68 -12.41 12.24
C TYR A 60 -0.10 -12.36 13.55
N ALA A 61 0.60 -12.57 14.66
CA ALA A 61 0.06 -12.44 16.00
C ALA A 61 0.93 -11.48 16.80
N GLU A 62 0.39 -10.29 17.10
CA GLU A 62 1.07 -9.30 17.95
C GLU A 62 1.28 -9.83 19.38
N THR A 63 0.31 -10.59 19.88
CA THR A 63 0.29 -11.12 21.26
C THR A 63 -0.22 -12.55 21.28
N ARG A 64 0.02 -13.24 22.40
CA ARG A 64 -0.52 -14.58 22.64
C ARG A 64 -2.05 -14.63 22.54
N THR A 65 -2.75 -13.59 22.97
CA THR A 65 -4.23 -13.51 22.86
C THR A 65 -4.68 -13.44 21.40
N ARG A 66 -3.90 -12.80 20.54
CA ARG A 66 -4.17 -12.74 19.09
C ARG A 66 -3.79 -14.01 18.34
N ALA A 67 -3.11 -14.97 18.97
CA ALA A 67 -2.66 -16.21 18.32
C ALA A 67 -3.81 -17.08 17.77
N GLU A 68 -4.99 -17.03 18.41
CA GLU A 68 -6.18 -17.77 17.96
C GLU A 68 -6.90 -17.09 16.79
N TYR A 69 -6.71 -15.78 16.64
CA TYR A 69 -7.29 -14.96 15.59
C TYR A 69 -6.19 -14.07 14.99
N PRO A 70 -5.18 -14.67 14.35
CA PRO A 70 -4.08 -13.92 13.79
C PRO A 70 -4.58 -13.03 12.66
N GLU A 71 -3.89 -11.91 12.47
CA GLU A 71 -4.04 -11.15 11.23
C GLU A 71 -3.55 -12.01 10.07
N VAL A 72 -4.30 -12.01 8.98
CA VAL A 72 -4.02 -12.81 7.80
C VAL A 72 -3.91 -11.89 6.62
N GLY A 73 -2.89 -12.12 5.80
CA GLY A 73 -2.74 -11.41 4.56
C GLY A 73 -1.84 -12.15 3.60
N SER A 74 -1.61 -11.50 2.46
CA SER A 74 -0.68 -12.00 1.47
C SER A 74 -0.14 -10.86 0.63
N PHE A 75 1.02 -11.07 0.02
CA PHE A 75 1.55 -10.19 -1.01
C PHE A 75 2.16 -11.00 -2.14
N CYS A 76 2.13 -10.45 -3.36
CA CYS A 76 2.78 -11.06 -4.51
C CYS A 76 4.26 -10.61 -4.57
N ILE A 77 5.15 -11.51 -4.97
CA ILE A 77 6.54 -11.21 -5.30
C ILE A 77 6.66 -11.14 -6.80
N VAL A 78 7.15 -10.01 -7.30
CA VAL A 78 7.42 -9.78 -8.71
C VAL A 78 8.88 -9.40 -8.90
N TYR A 79 9.51 -9.99 -9.92
CA TYR A 79 10.85 -9.63 -10.36
C TYR A 79 10.73 -8.87 -11.68
N ALA A 80 11.26 -7.66 -11.71
CA ALA A 80 11.48 -6.92 -12.95
C ALA A 80 13.01 -6.80 -13.13
N ASP A 81 13.53 -7.45 -14.15
CA ASP A 81 14.96 -7.71 -14.33
C ASP A 81 15.59 -8.33 -13.07
N LYS A 82 16.57 -7.65 -12.46
CA LYS A 82 17.24 -8.06 -11.22
C LYS A 82 16.61 -7.47 -9.96
N HIS A 83 15.51 -6.73 -10.09
CA HIS A 83 14.88 -6.02 -8.98
C HIS A 83 13.67 -6.78 -8.46
N ARG A 84 13.69 -7.06 -7.14
CA ARG A 84 12.57 -7.66 -6.42
C ARG A 84 11.62 -6.58 -5.91
N PHE A 85 10.34 -6.78 -6.20
CA PHE A 85 9.22 -5.97 -5.70
C PHE A 85 8.25 -6.83 -4.92
N VAL A 86 7.72 -6.26 -3.84
CA VAL A 86 6.52 -6.77 -3.18
C VAL A 86 5.33 -6.00 -3.72
N VAL A 87 4.28 -6.69 -4.16
CA VAL A 87 3.13 -6.08 -4.83
C VAL A 87 1.84 -6.38 -4.08
N GLN A 88 1.07 -5.33 -3.85
CA GLN A 88 -0.30 -5.34 -3.37
C GLN A 88 -1.21 -4.74 -4.46
N TRP A 89 -2.48 -5.14 -4.46
CA TRP A 89 -3.49 -4.61 -5.36
C TRP A 89 -4.75 -4.29 -4.57
N GLY A 90 -5.55 -3.34 -5.07
CA GLY A 90 -6.79 -2.95 -4.42
C GLY A 90 -7.44 -1.75 -5.11
N ALA A 91 -8.41 -1.14 -4.46
CA ALA A 91 -9.08 0.05 -4.99
C ALA A 91 -8.65 1.29 -4.21
N SER A 92 -8.63 2.44 -4.88
CA SER A 92 -8.41 3.74 -4.23
C SER A 92 -9.35 4.79 -4.77
N GLY A 93 -9.65 5.80 -3.96
CA GLY A 93 -10.28 7.02 -4.44
C GLY A 93 -9.25 7.86 -5.18
N TYR A 94 -9.59 8.32 -6.38
CA TYR A 94 -8.72 9.12 -7.23
C TYR A 94 -9.45 10.36 -7.72
N LYS A 95 -8.74 11.49 -7.69
CA LYS A 95 -9.17 12.75 -8.32
C LYS A 95 -8.12 13.11 -9.35
N HIS A 96 -8.53 13.24 -10.62
CA HIS A 96 -7.61 13.58 -11.69
C HIS A 96 -7.14 15.05 -11.61
N THR A 97 -8.05 15.95 -11.22
CA THR A 97 -7.81 17.37 -10.90
C THR A 97 -8.44 17.72 -9.54
N PRO A 98 -8.02 18.81 -8.85
CA PRO A 98 -8.56 19.20 -7.54
C PRO A 98 -10.09 19.39 -7.51
N ASP A 99 -10.66 19.84 -8.62
CA ASP A 99 -12.08 20.09 -8.85
C ASP A 99 -12.83 18.89 -9.46
N SER A 100 -12.12 17.84 -9.87
CA SER A 100 -12.75 16.60 -10.33
C SER A 100 -13.47 15.87 -9.20
N LYS A 101 -14.56 15.16 -9.55
CA LYS A 101 -15.19 14.19 -8.66
C LYS A 101 -14.21 13.08 -8.31
N MET A 102 -14.32 12.56 -7.08
CA MET A 102 -13.56 11.38 -6.70
C MET A 102 -14.18 10.15 -7.37
N VAL A 103 -13.34 9.33 -7.99
CA VAL A 103 -13.74 8.06 -8.62
C VAL A 103 -12.98 6.91 -8.01
N GLY A 104 -13.58 5.72 -7.99
CA GLY A 104 -12.89 4.50 -7.60
C GLY A 104 -11.99 4.03 -8.74
N VAL A 105 -10.70 3.87 -8.49
CA VAL A 105 -9.72 3.40 -9.48
C VAL A 105 -9.01 2.16 -8.98
N ARG A 106 -8.66 1.27 -9.92
CA ARG A 106 -7.76 0.13 -9.67
C ARG A 106 -6.40 0.68 -9.23
N GLN A 107 -5.82 0.11 -8.18
CA GLN A 107 -4.50 0.48 -7.69
C GLN A 107 -3.57 -0.72 -7.63
N ILE A 108 -2.35 -0.55 -8.15
CA ILE A 108 -1.21 -1.43 -7.92
C ILE A 108 -0.22 -0.70 -7.04
N SER A 109 0.12 -1.30 -5.91
CA SER A 109 1.13 -0.79 -4.98
C SER A 109 2.35 -1.69 -5.01
N ALA A 110 3.47 -1.19 -5.53
CA ALA A 110 4.74 -1.90 -5.55
C ALA A 110 5.69 -1.33 -4.50
N TYR A 111 6.40 -2.20 -3.80
CA TYR A 111 7.34 -1.83 -2.76
C TYR A 111 8.72 -2.34 -3.13
N THR A 112 9.68 -1.41 -3.22
CA THR A 112 11.07 -1.72 -3.57
C THR A 112 11.77 -2.46 -2.43
N SER A 113 12.83 -3.21 -2.75
CA SER A 113 13.70 -3.78 -1.72
C SER A 113 14.36 -2.71 -0.84
N HIS A 114 14.75 -1.57 -1.43
CA HIS A 114 15.27 -0.41 -0.71
C HIS A 114 14.26 0.15 0.30
N PHE A 115 12.96 0.22 -0.05
CA PHE A 115 11.92 0.66 0.87
C PHE A 115 11.89 -0.18 2.16
N PHE A 116 11.84 -1.50 2.05
CA PHE A 116 11.81 -2.38 3.22
C PHE A 116 13.13 -2.36 3.99
N GLN A 117 14.27 -2.22 3.29
CA GLN A 117 15.55 -2.00 3.94
C GLN A 117 15.50 -0.75 4.84
N ARG A 118 14.99 0.39 4.32
CA ARG A 118 14.85 1.61 5.12
C ARG A 118 13.84 1.47 6.26
N TYR A 119 12.75 0.75 6.05
CA TYR A 119 11.79 0.46 7.13
C TYR A 119 12.43 -0.36 8.26
N ARG A 120 13.23 -1.38 7.90
CA ARG A 120 14.00 -2.16 8.88
C ARG A 120 15.01 -1.28 9.63
N GLU A 121 15.83 -0.52 8.91
CA GLU A 121 16.89 0.33 9.49
C GLU A 121 16.33 1.45 10.39
N ARG A 122 15.27 2.12 9.94
CA ARG A 122 14.81 3.38 10.56
C ARG A 122 13.72 3.17 11.60
N PHE A 123 12.97 2.06 11.52
CA PHE A 123 11.85 1.79 12.41
C PHE A 123 12.02 0.49 13.21
N LEU A 124 12.11 -0.67 12.53
CA LEU A 124 12.13 -1.96 13.24
C LEU A 124 13.41 -2.15 14.06
N LYS A 125 14.55 -1.66 13.55
CA LYS A 125 15.89 -1.76 14.14
C LYS A 125 16.27 -3.20 14.53
N ASP A 126 15.87 -4.15 13.69
CA ASP A 126 16.11 -5.58 13.88
C ASP A 126 16.68 -6.20 12.61
N GLU A 127 17.99 -6.47 12.61
CA GLU A 127 18.73 -7.02 11.48
C GLU A 127 18.48 -8.52 11.27
N SER A 128 17.92 -9.21 12.27
CA SER A 128 17.64 -10.65 12.19
C SER A 128 16.47 -10.97 11.25
N LEU A 129 15.63 -9.96 10.95
CA LEU A 129 14.46 -10.13 10.08
C LEU A 129 14.88 -10.25 8.60
N SER A 130 14.38 -11.29 7.96
CA SER A 130 14.42 -11.48 6.52
C SER A 130 13.52 -10.46 5.78
N ALA A 131 13.73 -10.32 4.47
CA ALA A 131 12.96 -9.37 3.66
C ALA A 131 11.44 -9.62 3.68
N ASN A 132 11.01 -10.88 3.74
CA ASN A 132 9.58 -11.22 3.82
C ASN A 132 9.00 -10.90 5.20
N GLU A 133 9.76 -11.11 6.27
CA GLU A 133 9.33 -10.79 7.64
C GLU A 133 9.20 -9.28 7.84
N VAL A 134 10.12 -8.50 7.28
CA VAL A 134 10.03 -7.03 7.26
C VAL A 134 8.75 -6.58 6.54
N ALA A 135 8.44 -7.19 5.39
CA ALA A 135 7.22 -6.86 4.64
C ALA A 135 5.94 -7.21 5.42
N VAL A 136 5.89 -8.36 6.09
CA VAL A 136 4.76 -8.72 6.98
C VAL A 136 4.62 -7.73 8.11
N ARG A 137 5.72 -7.40 8.81
CA ARG A 137 5.69 -6.41 9.90
C ARG A 137 5.19 -5.06 9.42
N TYR A 138 5.56 -4.65 8.21
CA TYR A 138 5.06 -3.44 7.59
C TYR A 138 3.53 -3.51 7.37
N PHE A 139 3.05 -4.51 6.64
CA PHE A 139 1.63 -4.60 6.27
C PHE A 139 0.71 -4.81 7.47
N SER A 140 1.14 -5.60 8.45
CA SER A 140 0.36 -5.88 9.67
C SER A 140 0.17 -4.66 10.59
N ARG A 141 1.07 -3.68 10.48
CA ARG A 141 1.03 -2.49 11.35
C ARG A 141 0.44 -1.27 10.67
N ASN A 142 0.51 -1.22 9.34
CA ASN A 142 0.21 -0.05 8.53
C ASN A 142 -0.99 -0.32 7.62
N THR A 143 -2.14 -0.63 8.25
CA THR A 143 -3.39 -0.95 7.57
C THR A 143 -4.13 0.29 7.04
N THR A 144 -3.85 1.46 7.60
CA THR A 144 -4.38 2.74 7.13
C THR A 144 -3.26 3.59 6.57
N VAL A 145 -3.50 4.11 5.36
CA VAL A 145 -2.55 4.93 4.62
C VAL A 145 -3.25 6.23 4.22
N MET A 146 -2.63 7.37 4.50
CA MET A 146 -3.15 8.69 4.15
C MET A 146 -2.24 9.35 3.10
N PRO A 147 -2.73 9.68 1.90
CA PRO A 147 -1.94 10.45 0.94
C PRO A 147 -1.62 11.84 1.51
N LEU A 148 -0.42 12.32 1.23
CA LEU A 148 0.05 13.68 1.50
C LEU A 148 0.57 14.27 0.19
N GLN A 149 0.29 15.53 -0.05
CA GLN A 149 0.95 16.27 -1.12
C GLN A 149 2.34 16.69 -0.62
N GLN A 150 3.38 16.38 -1.39
CA GLN A 150 4.73 16.84 -1.06
C GLN A 150 4.84 18.35 -1.31
N ASN A 151 5.53 19.02 -0.41
CA ASN A 151 5.88 20.43 -0.49
C ASN A 151 7.30 20.63 0.10
N GLU A 152 7.85 21.84 0.00
CA GLU A 152 9.21 22.14 0.49
C GLU A 152 9.39 21.85 1.99
N GLY A 153 8.33 22.02 2.78
CA GLY A 153 8.33 21.75 4.22
C GLY A 153 8.48 20.26 4.54
N ILE A 154 7.93 19.37 3.72
CA ILE A 154 8.05 17.92 3.87
C ILE A 154 9.35 17.40 3.25
N ASN A 155 9.63 17.81 2.02
CA ASN A 155 10.80 17.39 1.25
C ASN A 155 11.29 18.55 0.38
N ARG A 156 12.39 19.17 0.80
CA ARG A 156 13.02 20.29 0.07
C ARG A 156 13.45 19.94 -1.36
N ASN A 157 13.61 18.65 -1.68
CA ASN A 157 13.98 18.19 -3.00
C ASN A 157 12.78 17.64 -3.80
N HIS A 158 11.54 17.81 -3.34
CA HIS A 158 10.36 17.20 -3.95
C HIS A 158 10.24 17.50 -5.46
N GLU A 159 10.56 18.73 -5.88
CA GLU A 159 10.52 19.15 -7.29
C GLU A 159 11.50 18.37 -8.18
N LYS A 160 12.64 17.92 -7.64
CA LYS A 160 13.65 17.15 -8.39
C LYS A 160 13.15 15.77 -8.80
N TYR A 161 12.11 15.26 -8.13
CA TYR A 161 11.52 13.95 -8.43
C TYR A 161 10.43 14.04 -9.52
N GLY A 162 10.21 15.22 -10.10
CA GLY A 162 9.33 15.44 -11.24
C GLY A 162 7.86 15.19 -10.92
N GLU A 163 7.06 15.03 -11.98
CA GLU A 163 5.60 14.96 -11.87
C GLU A 163 5.08 13.76 -11.07
N TYR A 164 5.86 12.69 -11.00
CA TYR A 164 5.46 11.44 -10.35
C TYR A 164 5.87 11.38 -8.87
N GLY A 165 6.77 12.26 -8.42
CA GLY A 165 7.21 12.36 -7.02
C GLY A 165 6.36 13.31 -6.16
N LYS A 166 5.17 13.70 -6.63
CA LYS A 166 4.31 14.71 -5.99
C LYS A 166 3.65 14.25 -4.70
N TYR A 167 3.52 12.95 -4.49
CA TYR A 167 2.81 12.39 -3.34
C TYR A 167 3.76 11.66 -2.40
N ALA A 168 3.43 11.71 -1.13
CA ALA A 168 3.93 10.81 -0.11
C ALA A 168 2.73 10.20 0.60
N PHE A 169 2.95 9.19 1.43
CA PHE A 169 1.89 8.57 2.19
C PHE A 169 2.29 8.50 3.66
N ARG A 170 1.42 9.03 4.52
CA ARG A 170 1.56 8.86 5.96
C ARG A 170 0.92 7.55 6.37
N ILE A 171 1.67 6.80 7.16
CA ILE A 171 1.24 5.56 7.80
C ILE A 171 1.46 5.69 9.31
N ARG A 172 1.00 4.70 10.06
CA ARG A 172 1.20 4.66 11.52
C ARG A 172 2.66 4.81 11.93
N ASP A 173 3.56 4.13 11.22
CA ASP A 173 4.96 4.06 11.61
C ASP A 173 5.83 5.19 11.00
N GLY A 174 5.30 6.04 10.12
CA GLY A 174 6.05 7.14 9.51
C GLY A 174 5.55 7.58 8.13
N ILE A 175 6.49 8.00 7.27
CA ILE A 175 6.24 8.54 5.93
C ILE A 175 6.86 7.64 4.87
N CYS A 176 6.03 7.31 3.89
CA CYS A 176 6.38 6.56 2.69
C CYS A 176 6.51 7.53 1.52
N PHE A 177 7.69 7.63 0.94
CA PHE A 177 7.90 8.38 -0.30
C PHE A 177 7.62 7.47 -1.48
N THR A 178 6.90 8.02 -2.45
CA THR A 178 6.40 7.25 -3.57
C THR A 178 6.67 7.93 -4.90
N TYR A 179 6.66 7.10 -5.93
CA TYR A 179 6.47 7.50 -7.32
C TYR A 179 5.08 7.03 -7.72
N MET A 180 4.21 7.91 -8.19
CA MET A 180 2.83 7.59 -8.56
C MET A 180 2.59 7.89 -10.02
N LYS A 181 2.06 6.94 -10.79
CA LYS A 181 1.69 7.10 -12.20
C LYS A 181 0.25 6.67 -12.41
N ALA A 182 -0.55 7.53 -13.04
CA ALA A 182 -1.87 7.17 -13.54
C ALA A 182 -1.72 6.62 -14.98
N GLU A 183 -2.44 5.55 -15.28
CA GLU A 183 -2.56 4.95 -16.62
C GLU A 183 -4.02 5.00 -17.06
N GLY A 184 -4.24 5.31 -18.34
CA GLY A 184 -5.57 5.52 -18.88
C GLY A 184 -5.56 6.19 -20.25
N MET A 185 -6.74 6.59 -20.73
CA MET A 185 -6.90 7.32 -21.98
C MET A 185 -6.72 8.82 -21.73
N ILE A 186 -5.75 9.41 -22.43
CA ILE A 186 -5.53 10.86 -22.43
C ILE A 186 -6.39 11.46 -23.53
N SER A 187 -7.03 12.58 -23.21
CA SER A 187 -7.79 13.39 -24.13
C SER A 187 -6.95 13.88 -25.32
N GLU A 188 -7.48 13.80 -26.53
CA GLU A 188 -6.76 14.20 -27.75
C GLU A 188 -6.46 15.70 -27.80
N ASP A 189 -7.28 16.52 -27.13
CA ASP A 189 -7.13 17.97 -27.03
C ASP A 189 -6.31 18.41 -25.80
N GLY A 190 -5.82 17.47 -25.00
CA GLY A 190 -5.04 17.74 -23.79
C GLY A 190 -5.86 18.28 -22.62
N ASP A 191 -7.20 18.29 -22.73
CA ASP A 191 -8.09 18.63 -21.62
C ASP A 191 -8.15 17.48 -20.60
N ARG A 192 -7.37 17.62 -19.54
CA ARG A 192 -7.27 16.66 -18.43
C ARG A 192 -8.60 16.33 -17.76
N HIS A 193 -9.64 17.15 -17.87
CA HIS A 193 -10.97 16.81 -17.35
C HIS A 193 -11.66 15.71 -18.15
N LYS A 194 -11.21 15.46 -19.39
CA LYS A 194 -11.71 14.42 -20.29
C LYS A 194 -10.88 13.13 -20.22
N ASP A 195 -9.75 13.15 -19.52
CA ASP A 195 -8.92 11.97 -19.33
C ASP A 195 -9.70 10.90 -18.55
N LYS A 196 -9.55 9.64 -18.97
CA LYS A 196 -10.11 8.47 -18.27
C LYS A 196 -8.98 7.69 -17.65
N VAL A 197 -8.91 7.68 -16.32
CA VAL A 197 -7.89 6.91 -15.60
C VAL A 197 -8.42 5.54 -15.24
N ASP A 198 -7.77 4.51 -15.76
CA ASP A 198 -8.15 3.11 -15.56
C ASP A 198 -7.47 2.52 -14.32
N THR A 199 -6.20 2.85 -14.12
CA THR A 199 -5.36 2.26 -13.07
C THR A 199 -4.33 3.26 -12.56
N VAL A 200 -4.10 3.24 -11.25
CA VAL A 200 -3.05 3.99 -10.59
C VAL A 200 -1.96 3.03 -10.13
N TYR A 201 -0.73 3.32 -10.51
CA TYR A 201 0.46 2.67 -9.99
C TYR A 201 1.11 3.54 -8.91
N VAL A 202 1.40 2.95 -7.75
CA VAL A 202 2.14 3.59 -6.65
C VAL A 202 3.36 2.75 -6.33
N CYS A 203 4.55 3.28 -6.57
CA CYS A 203 5.82 2.67 -6.21
C CYS A 203 6.37 3.28 -4.93
N TYR A 204 6.47 2.50 -3.88
CA TYR A 204 7.06 2.86 -2.60
C TYR A 204 8.58 2.68 -2.67
N THR A 205 9.30 3.81 -2.65
CA THR A 205 10.73 3.87 -2.96
C THR A 205 11.59 4.01 -1.71
N THR A 206 11.14 4.75 -0.71
CA THR A 206 11.83 4.88 0.58
C THR A 206 10.86 5.19 1.72
N PHE A 207 11.27 4.82 2.93
CA PHE A 207 10.53 5.07 4.16
C PHE A 207 11.33 5.96 5.10
N MET A 208 10.66 6.84 5.85
CA MET A 208 11.25 7.63 6.92
C MET A 208 10.36 7.60 8.15
N ASN A 209 10.93 7.25 9.30
CA ASN A 209 10.21 7.33 10.57
C ASN A 209 10.15 8.80 11.05
N GLU A 210 9.01 9.22 11.59
CA GLU A 210 8.81 10.62 12.03
C GLU A 210 9.78 11.07 13.14
N SER A 211 10.30 10.15 13.97
CA SER A 211 11.32 10.49 14.98
C SER A 211 12.66 10.88 14.36
N GLY A 212 12.93 10.44 13.12
CA GLY A 212 14.11 10.84 12.35
C GLY A 212 13.94 12.13 11.56
N MET A 213 12.80 12.80 11.67
CA MET A 213 12.52 14.06 10.96
C MET A 213 12.75 15.28 11.87
N THR A 214 12.95 16.44 11.24
CA THR A 214 12.98 17.71 11.98
C THR A 214 11.58 18.11 12.46
N GLU A 215 11.51 19.01 13.44
CA GLU A 215 10.22 19.51 13.94
C GLU A 215 9.42 20.24 12.86
N SER A 216 10.08 21.05 12.04
CA SER A 216 9.44 21.74 10.92
C SER A 216 8.85 20.77 9.90
N GLN A 217 9.56 19.67 9.58
CA GLN A 217 9.02 18.62 8.72
C GLN A 217 7.80 17.93 9.32
N ARG A 218 7.84 17.58 10.61
CA ARG A 218 6.69 16.99 11.31
C ARG A 218 5.48 17.92 11.31
N ASN A 219 5.70 19.22 11.51
CA ASN A 219 4.63 20.21 11.47
C ASN A 219 4.02 20.34 10.07
N ALA A 220 4.85 20.36 9.02
CA ALA A 220 4.37 20.38 7.63
C ALA A 220 3.55 19.13 7.29
N ILE A 221 4.03 17.95 7.70
CA ILE A 221 3.30 16.67 7.56
C ILE A 221 1.96 16.72 8.27
N PHE A 222 1.93 17.23 9.51
CA PHE A 222 0.70 17.31 10.29
C PHE A 222 -0.32 18.26 9.65
N GLN A 223 0.12 19.41 9.14
CA GLN A 223 -0.74 20.36 8.43
C GLN A 223 -1.37 19.72 7.19
N GLU A 224 -0.56 19.09 6.33
CA GLU A 224 -1.05 18.37 5.14
C GLU A 224 -2.01 17.24 5.53
N HIS A 225 -1.68 16.47 6.57
CA HIS A 225 -2.55 15.40 7.07
C HIS A 225 -3.93 15.92 7.48
N CYS A 226 -3.99 17.02 8.22
CA CYS A 226 -5.24 17.65 8.63
C CYS A 226 -6.05 18.17 7.43
N MET A 227 -5.38 18.75 6.43
CA MET A 227 -6.02 19.22 5.20
C MET A 227 -6.63 18.05 4.42
N GLN A 228 -5.87 16.98 4.20
CA GLN A 228 -6.33 15.79 3.46
C GLN A 228 -7.49 15.09 4.18
N TRP A 229 -7.41 14.96 5.51
CA TRP A 229 -8.53 14.43 6.30
C TRP A 229 -9.79 15.26 6.17
N ARG A 230 -9.68 16.59 6.23
CA ARG A 230 -10.82 17.48 6.04
C ARG A 230 -11.44 17.29 4.66
N GLN A 231 -10.62 17.24 3.61
CA GLN A 231 -11.10 17.00 2.24
C GLN A 231 -11.79 15.65 2.08
N LEU A 232 -11.24 14.58 2.67
CA LEU A 232 -11.86 13.26 2.67
C LEU A 232 -13.20 13.26 3.42
N TYR A 233 -13.25 13.89 4.58
CA TYR A 233 -14.47 14.02 5.37
C TYR A 233 -15.55 14.82 4.63
N ASP A 234 -15.18 15.96 4.03
CA ASP A 234 -16.10 16.79 3.24
C ASP A 234 -16.61 16.02 2.01
N THR A 235 -15.74 15.27 1.33
CA THR A 235 -16.14 14.43 0.20
C THR A 235 -17.10 13.33 0.66
N PHE A 236 -16.79 12.63 1.76
CA PHE A 236 -17.68 11.62 2.34
C PHE A 236 -19.04 12.19 2.73
N LEU A 237 -19.08 13.36 3.39
CA LEU A 237 -20.34 14.05 3.71
C LEU A 237 -21.13 14.45 2.46
N SER A 238 -20.44 14.92 1.41
CA SER A 238 -21.07 15.30 0.15
C SER A 238 -21.70 14.10 -0.57
N GLU A 239 -21.05 12.93 -0.54
CA GLU A 239 -21.56 11.70 -1.12
C GLU A 239 -22.66 11.06 -0.26
N ALA A 240 -22.57 11.20 1.06
CA ALA A 240 -23.56 10.68 2.00
C ALA A 240 -24.92 11.40 1.90
N LYS A 241 -24.99 12.60 1.30
CA LYS A 241 -26.23 13.42 1.24
C LYS A 241 -27.38 12.80 0.44
N ASN A 242 -27.17 11.72 -0.31
CA ASN A 242 -28.22 10.97 -1.02
C ASN A 242 -28.20 9.46 -0.72
N GLY A 243 -27.62 9.04 0.41
CA GLY A 243 -27.63 7.64 0.88
C GLY A 243 -26.88 6.64 -0.01
N THR A 244 -26.11 7.09 -1.00
CA THR A 244 -25.37 6.21 -1.91
C THR A 244 -23.92 6.68 -2.04
N ILE A 245 -22.99 5.99 -1.38
CA ILE A 245 -21.56 6.10 -1.69
C ILE A 245 -21.38 5.46 -3.09
N THR A 246 -21.01 6.26 -4.08
CA THR A 246 -20.98 5.86 -5.50
C THR A 246 -19.58 5.53 -6.01
N LEU A 247 -18.59 5.40 -5.12
CA LEU A 247 -17.26 4.91 -5.46
C LEU A 247 -17.35 3.47 -5.99
N ARG A 248 -17.51 3.37 -7.31
CA ARG A 248 -17.49 2.12 -8.07
C ARG A 248 -16.24 2.15 -8.93
N ILE A 249 -15.53 1.03 -8.97
CA ILE A 249 -14.55 0.81 -10.02
C ILE A 249 -15.38 0.57 -11.29
N GLU A 250 -15.16 1.38 -12.33
CA GLU A 250 -15.83 1.13 -13.61
C GLU A 250 -15.41 -0.25 -14.16
N PRO A 251 -16.36 -1.07 -14.66
CA PRO A 251 -16.11 -2.43 -15.14
C PRO A 251 -14.93 -2.53 -16.11
#